data_AF-A0A924CRJ0-F1
#
_entry.id   AF-A0A924CRJ0-F1
#
_cell.length_a   1.000
_cell.length_b   1.000
_cell.length_c   1.000
_cell.angle_alpha   90.00
_cell.angle_beta   90.00
_cell.angle_gamma   90.00
#
_symmetry.space_group_name_H-M   'P 1'
#
loop_
_entity.id
_entity.type
_entity.pdbx_description
1 polymer ?
#
loop_
_entity_poly.entity_id
_entity_poly.type
_entity_poly.pdbx_seq_one_letter_code
_entity_poly.pdbx_strand_id
1 'polypeptide(L)'
;GQHWFNSALTANGFRNMVGTSTSTTLFNVFKNNGGFQRFSDPNISYVSQDATNVINMGLAGHYDASPLFTKSIDQYVATTKLSASQKVMMAGLKSQLSSKIIQASEVVKTTYEGKTDYGFSFSATKSGLVEKSDNLSHTGNYVISRQGIEPMEKKVPEPSIVLGLMALGGLAKRKLRRR
;
A
#
# COMPACT_ATOMS: atom_id res chain seq x y z
N GLY A 1 -9.00 4.24 7.93
CA GLY A 1 -8.50 4.78 9.21
C GLY A 1 -8.41 3.71 10.28
N GLN A 2 -9.46 3.52 11.09
CA GLN A 2 -9.45 2.59 12.24
C GLN A 2 -9.08 1.15 11.87
N HIS A 3 -9.62 0.62 10.77
CA HIS A 3 -9.31 -0.74 10.34
C HIS A 3 -7.81 -0.93 10.11
N TRP A 4 -7.18 -0.09 9.28
CA TRP A 4 -5.72 -0.11 9.07
C TRP A 4 -4.95 0.03 10.38
N PHE A 5 -5.34 0.97 11.25
CA PHE A 5 -4.66 1.22 12.52
C PHE A 5 -4.69 -0.02 13.44
N ASN A 6 -5.85 -0.64 13.58
CA ASN A 6 -6.01 -1.86 14.38
C ASN A 6 -5.26 -3.05 13.77
N SER A 7 -5.26 -3.16 12.44
CA SER A 7 -4.52 -4.19 11.73
C SER A 7 -3.01 -4.02 11.91
N ALA A 8 -2.51 -2.78 11.89
CA ALA A 8 -1.11 -2.45 12.17
C ALA A 8 -0.72 -2.87 13.59
N LEU A 9 -1.50 -2.49 14.61
CA LEU A 9 -1.24 -2.91 15.99
C LEU A 9 -1.27 -4.43 16.14
N THR A 10 -2.27 -5.09 15.53
CA THR A 10 -2.42 -6.55 15.60
C THR A 10 -1.21 -7.25 14.98
N ALA A 11 -0.81 -6.87 13.77
CA ALA A 11 0.30 -7.47 13.05
C ALA A 11 1.65 -7.28 13.76
N ASN A 12 1.81 -6.16 14.48
CA ASN A 12 3.03 -5.83 15.22
C ASN A 12 3.02 -6.30 16.68
N GLY A 13 2.13 -7.24 17.04
CA GLY A 13 2.14 -7.90 18.34
C GLY A 13 1.47 -7.13 19.48
N PHE A 14 0.61 -6.16 19.15
CA PHE A 14 -0.21 -5.40 20.09
C PHE A 14 -1.70 -5.79 20.04
N ARG A 15 -2.04 -7.00 19.57
CA ARG A 15 -3.41 -7.51 19.46
C ARG A 15 -4.24 -7.31 20.74
N ASN A 16 -3.63 -7.54 21.91
CA ASN A 16 -4.32 -7.42 23.20
C ASN A 16 -4.76 -5.99 23.55
N MET A 17 -4.19 -4.97 22.89
CA MET A 17 -4.64 -3.59 23.05
C MET A 17 -5.89 -3.30 22.21
N VAL A 18 -6.05 -3.96 21.06
CA VAL A 18 -7.11 -3.66 20.10
C VAL A 18 -8.49 -3.96 20.72
N GLY A 19 -9.41 -3.01 20.59
CA GLY A 19 -10.76 -3.12 21.17
C GLY A 19 -10.86 -2.66 22.63
N THR A 20 -9.75 -2.29 23.27
CA THR A 20 -9.76 -1.70 24.63
C THR A 20 -10.00 -0.19 24.60
N SER A 21 -10.39 0.39 25.74
CA SER A 21 -10.46 1.86 25.91
C SER A 21 -9.12 2.53 25.63
N THR A 22 -8.01 1.88 26.01
CA THR A 22 -6.65 2.32 25.72
C THR A 22 -6.38 2.45 24.22
N SER A 23 -6.76 1.45 23.41
CA SER A 23 -6.62 1.53 21.95
C SER A 23 -7.53 2.58 21.33
N THR A 24 -8.71 2.83 21.90
CA THR A 24 -9.59 3.93 21.44
C THR A 24 -8.96 5.29 21.70
N THR A 25 -8.39 5.50 22.89
CA THR A 25 -7.62 6.73 23.20
C THR A 25 -6.43 6.88 22.26
N LEU A 26 -5.63 5.81 22.10
CA LEU A 26 -4.47 5.84 21.22
C LEU A 26 -4.86 6.14 19.76
N PHE A 27 -5.92 5.52 19.24
CA PHE A 27 -6.43 5.82 17.90
C PHE A 27 -6.84 7.29 17.77
N ASN A 28 -7.55 7.84 18.75
CA ASN A 28 -7.97 9.25 18.71
C ASN A 28 -6.77 10.19 18.78
N VAL A 29 -5.78 9.90 19.63
CA VAL A 29 -4.50 10.62 19.67
C VAL A 29 -3.80 10.54 18.31
N PHE A 30 -3.68 9.34 17.74
CA PHE A 30 -3.08 9.14 16.42
C PHE A 30 -3.79 9.95 15.34
N LYS A 31 -5.11 9.79 15.22
CA LYS A 31 -5.96 10.47 14.23
C LYS A 31 -5.87 11.99 14.33
N ASN A 32 -5.98 12.54 15.54
CA ASN A 32 -6.10 13.98 15.75
C ASN A 32 -4.75 14.70 15.74
N ASN A 33 -3.64 13.97 15.89
CA ASN A 33 -2.29 14.53 15.93
C ASN A 33 -1.47 14.05 14.72
N GLY A 34 -2.01 14.27 13.52
CA GLY A 34 -1.24 14.11 12.28
C GLY A 34 -0.87 12.67 11.93
N GLY A 35 -1.41 11.66 12.61
CA GLY A 35 -1.00 10.27 12.44
C GLY A 35 -1.23 9.79 11.01
N PHE A 36 -2.45 9.92 10.50
CA PHE A 36 -2.78 9.47 9.14
C PHE A 36 -2.07 10.28 8.05
N GLN A 37 -1.77 11.54 8.30
CA GLN A 37 -1.01 12.40 7.38
C GLN A 37 0.43 11.93 7.18
N ARG A 38 0.97 11.12 8.11
CA ARG A 38 2.29 10.50 7.97
C ARG A 38 2.26 9.15 7.25
N PHE A 39 1.07 8.68 6.86
CA PHE A 39 0.86 7.42 6.16
C PHE A 39 -0.14 7.57 4.99
N SER A 40 -0.24 8.76 4.40
CA SER A 40 -1.28 9.10 3.42
C SER A 40 -0.84 8.95 1.96
N ASP A 41 0.45 8.85 1.68
CA ASP A 41 1.01 9.13 0.36
C ASP A 41 1.70 7.89 -0.23
N PRO A 42 0.95 6.80 -0.52
CA PRO A 42 1.53 5.52 -0.90
C PRO A 42 2.48 5.63 -2.09
N ASN A 43 3.74 5.30 -1.85
CA ASN A 43 4.74 5.18 -2.91
C ASN A 43 4.71 3.77 -3.51
N ILE A 44 4.30 3.68 -4.78
CA ILE A 44 4.26 2.43 -5.54
C ILE A 44 5.56 2.30 -6.35
N SER A 45 6.36 1.28 -6.05
CA SER A 45 7.61 0.99 -6.77
C SER A 45 7.38 0.24 -8.07
N TYR A 46 6.41 -0.68 -8.10
CA TYR A 46 6.03 -1.42 -9.31
C TYR A 46 4.61 -1.94 -9.22
N VAL A 47 4.04 -2.24 -10.39
CA VAL A 47 2.82 -3.03 -10.55
C VAL A 47 3.11 -4.07 -11.63
N SER A 48 2.88 -5.35 -11.33
CA SER A 48 3.12 -6.45 -12.26
C SER A 48 2.02 -7.49 -12.15
N GLN A 49 1.63 -8.09 -13.26
CA GLN A 49 0.74 -9.25 -13.26
C GLN A 49 1.55 -10.48 -13.68
N ASP A 50 1.50 -11.55 -12.89
CA ASP A 50 2.20 -12.79 -13.23
C ASP A 50 1.35 -13.71 -14.13
N ALA A 51 1.95 -14.84 -14.56
CA ALA A 51 1.29 -15.82 -15.42
C ALA A 51 0.07 -16.52 -14.77
N THR A 52 -0.09 -16.40 -13.45
CA THR A 52 -1.28 -16.88 -12.71
C THR A 52 -2.34 -15.78 -12.53
N ASN A 53 -2.15 -14.66 -13.21
CA ASN A 53 -2.99 -13.47 -13.17
C ASN A 53 -3.01 -12.75 -11.82
N VAL A 54 -2.05 -13.00 -10.94
CA VAL A 54 -1.94 -12.25 -9.69
C VAL A 54 -1.28 -10.91 -9.97
N ILE A 55 -1.95 -9.83 -9.62
CA ILE A 55 -1.42 -8.48 -9.66
C ILE A 55 -0.68 -8.24 -8.35
N ASN A 56 0.62 -8.04 -8.44
CA ASN A 56 1.51 -7.67 -7.35
C ASN A 56 1.83 -6.17 -7.44
N MET A 57 1.74 -5.48 -6.31
CA MET A 57 2.16 -4.08 -6.18
C MET A 57 3.22 -3.97 -5.10
N GLY A 58 4.41 -3.51 -5.50
CA GLY A 58 5.48 -3.18 -4.59
C GLY A 58 5.26 -1.80 -4.00
N LEU A 59 5.25 -1.69 -2.67
CA LEU A 59 5.06 -0.44 -1.95
C LEU A 59 6.31 -0.11 -1.13
N ALA A 60 6.69 1.16 -1.10
CA ALA A 60 7.62 1.68 -0.11
C ALA A 60 6.84 2.20 1.10
N GLY A 61 7.35 1.93 2.30
CA GLY A 61 6.79 2.39 3.55
C GLY A 61 7.86 2.43 4.64
N HIS A 62 7.45 2.23 5.89
CA HIS A 62 8.37 2.31 7.03
C HIS A 62 8.70 0.91 7.55
N TYR A 63 9.98 0.54 7.54
CA TYR A 63 10.41 -0.69 8.23
C TYR A 63 10.26 -0.53 9.74
N ASP A 64 10.56 0.66 10.27
CA ASP A 64 10.25 1.04 11.65
C ASP A 64 9.43 2.33 11.68
N ALA A 65 8.12 2.16 11.79
CA ALA A 65 7.14 3.22 11.93
C ALA A 65 6.86 3.57 13.41
N SER A 66 7.52 2.91 14.38
CA SER A 66 7.28 3.20 15.80
C SER A 66 7.49 4.67 16.17
N PRO A 67 8.50 5.40 15.63
CA PRO A 67 8.65 6.83 15.91
C PRO A 67 7.47 7.65 15.39
N LEU A 68 6.87 7.24 14.26
CA LEU A 68 5.73 7.93 13.65
C LEU A 68 4.44 7.69 14.43
N PHE A 69 4.25 6.51 15.03
CA PHE A 69 3.16 6.26 15.96
C PHE A 69 3.32 7.09 17.23
N THR A 70 4.52 7.11 17.82
CA THR A 70 4.75 7.85 19.06
C THR A 70 4.77 9.36 18.89
N LYS A 71 5.06 9.87 17.70
CA LYS A 71 5.03 11.31 17.40
C LYS A 71 3.65 11.92 17.65
N SER A 72 2.56 11.19 17.42
CA SER A 72 1.21 11.65 17.77
C SER A 72 1.02 11.78 19.28
N ILE A 73 1.63 10.89 20.08
CA ILE A 73 1.59 10.96 21.54
C ILE A 73 2.38 12.19 22.00
N ASP A 74 3.57 12.41 21.45
CA ASP A 74 4.41 13.56 21.79
C ASP A 74 3.69 14.88 21.47
N GLN A 75 3.08 14.96 20.28
CA GLN A 75 2.27 16.12 19.89
C GLN A 75 1.07 16.33 20.80
N TYR A 76 0.35 15.26 21.16
CA TYR A 76 -0.79 15.35 22.07
C TYR A 76 -0.37 15.83 23.46
N VAL A 77 0.71 15.29 24.02
CA VAL A 77 1.24 15.68 25.33
C VAL A 77 1.74 17.13 25.33
N ALA A 78 2.34 17.59 24.23
CA ALA A 78 2.84 18.96 24.11
C ALA A 78 1.73 20.00 23.93
N THR A 79 0.63 19.64 23.27
CA THR A 79 -0.44 20.59 22.90
C THR A 79 -1.66 20.55 23.82
N THR A 80 -1.83 19.49 24.59
CA THR A 80 -3.00 19.29 25.46
C THR A 80 -2.64 19.48 26.93
N LYS A 81 -3.49 20.19 27.68
CA LYS A 81 -3.39 20.27 29.15
C LYS A 81 -3.80 18.93 29.78
N LEU A 82 -2.81 18.13 30.12
CA LEU A 82 -2.98 16.83 30.77
C LEU A 82 -2.64 16.90 32.28
N SER A 83 -3.40 16.17 33.10
CA SER A 83 -3.04 15.90 34.49
C SER A 83 -1.76 15.07 34.60
N ALA A 84 -1.14 15.04 35.78
CA ALA A 84 0.06 14.23 36.01
C ALA A 84 -0.17 12.74 35.69
N SER A 85 -1.30 12.18 36.15
CA SER A 85 -1.66 10.78 35.89
C SER A 85 -1.86 10.48 34.39
N GLN A 86 -2.45 11.42 33.64
CA GLN A 86 -2.62 11.29 32.20
C GLN A 86 -1.27 11.31 31.47
N LYS A 87 -0.33 12.16 31.89
CA LYS A 87 1.03 12.19 31.33
C LYS A 87 1.76 10.86 31.57
N VAL A 88 1.64 10.27 32.76
CA VAL A 88 2.22 8.95 33.07
C VAL A 88 1.62 7.87 32.18
N MET A 89 0.29 7.86 32.00
CA MET A 89 -0.37 6.91 31.09
C MET A 89 0.15 7.05 29.65
N MET A 90 0.25 8.28 29.12
CA MET A 90 0.76 8.52 27.76
C MET A 90 2.23 8.10 27.62
N ALA A 91 3.05 8.35 28.63
CA ALA A 91 4.43 7.89 28.66
C ALA A 91 4.53 6.35 28.64
N GLY A 92 3.67 5.66 29.40
CA GLY A 92 3.56 4.20 29.39
C GLY A 92 3.18 3.66 28.00
N LEU A 93 2.20 4.27 27.33
CA LEU A 93 1.81 3.88 25.97
C LEU A 93 2.93 4.11 24.96
N LYS A 94 3.61 5.26 25.05
CA LYS A 94 4.78 5.54 24.22
C LYS A 94 5.85 4.46 24.41
N SER A 95 6.18 4.13 25.66
CA SER A 95 7.15 3.09 25.98
C SER A 95 6.75 1.72 25.43
N GLN A 96 5.47 1.35 25.53
CA GLN A 96 4.97 0.09 24.95
C GLN A 96 5.12 0.07 23.42
N LEU A 97 4.73 1.13 22.72
CA LEU A 97 4.85 1.20 21.26
C LEU A 97 6.31 1.24 20.79
N SER A 98 7.20 1.92 21.51
CA SER A 98 8.63 1.96 21.23
C SER A 98 9.38 0.68 21.62
N SER A 99 8.75 -0.26 22.32
CA SER A 99 9.40 -1.51 22.74
C SER A 99 9.62 -2.49 21.58
N LYS A 100 8.98 -2.25 20.43
CA LYS A 100 9.05 -3.08 19.23
C LYS A 100 9.07 -2.21 17.99
N ILE A 101 9.66 -2.75 16.94
CA ILE A 101 9.53 -2.20 15.60
C ILE A 101 8.08 -2.35 15.15
N ILE A 102 7.48 -1.27 14.67
CA ILE A 102 6.15 -1.28 14.06
C ILE A 102 6.34 -1.18 12.55
N GLN A 103 6.15 -2.28 11.83
CA GLN A 103 6.11 -2.28 10.37
C GLN A 103 4.73 -1.84 9.90
N ALA A 104 4.68 -0.82 9.05
CA ALA A 104 3.46 -0.43 8.37
C ALA A 104 3.73 0.18 6.99
N SER A 105 3.04 -0.37 5.99
CA SER A 105 2.82 0.31 4.73
C SER A 105 1.70 1.34 4.87
N GLU A 106 1.68 2.29 3.95
CA GLU A 106 0.53 3.17 3.72
C GLU A 106 -0.62 2.39 3.06
N VAL A 107 -1.79 3.02 2.97
CA VAL A 107 -2.98 2.42 2.34
C VAL A 107 -3.03 2.80 0.87
N VAL A 108 -3.06 1.80 0.00
CA VAL A 108 -3.21 1.99 -1.44
C VAL A 108 -4.66 1.78 -1.82
N LYS A 109 -5.28 2.75 -2.50
CA LYS A 109 -6.57 2.57 -3.16
C LYS A 109 -6.32 2.17 -4.61
N THR A 110 -6.92 1.06 -5.04
CA THR A 110 -6.86 0.59 -6.42
C THR A 110 -8.25 0.45 -7.00
N THR A 111 -8.41 0.74 -8.29
CA THR A 111 -9.61 0.42 -9.05
C THR A 111 -9.22 -0.46 -10.21
N TYR A 112 -9.80 -1.65 -10.29
CA TYR A 112 -9.52 -2.63 -11.35
C TYR A 112 -10.84 -3.29 -11.77
N GLU A 113 -11.13 -3.33 -13.08
CA GLU A 113 -12.40 -3.84 -13.62
C GLU A 113 -13.64 -3.24 -12.93
N GLY A 114 -13.60 -1.92 -12.68
CA GLY A 114 -14.69 -1.19 -12.01
C GLY A 114 -14.83 -1.46 -10.50
N LYS A 115 -14.03 -2.35 -9.91
CA LYS A 115 -14.02 -2.64 -8.46
C LYS A 115 -12.94 -1.85 -7.76
N THR A 116 -13.32 -1.16 -6.69
CA THR A 116 -12.40 -0.41 -5.83
C THR A 116 -12.01 -1.24 -4.62
N ASP A 117 -10.71 -1.39 -4.38
CA ASP A 117 -10.15 -2.09 -3.23
C ASP A 117 -9.06 -1.26 -2.54
N TYR A 118 -8.82 -1.57 -1.26
CA TYR A 118 -7.80 -0.94 -0.44
C TYR A 118 -6.79 -1.99 0.02
N GLY A 119 -5.52 -1.81 -0.30
CA GLY A 119 -4.43 -2.72 0.07
C GLY A 119 -3.43 -2.07 1.02
N PHE A 120 -2.88 -2.86 1.93
CA PHE A 120 -1.79 -2.50 2.84
C PHE A 120 -1.11 -3.78 3.35
N SER A 121 0.10 -3.65 3.90
CA SER A 121 0.84 -4.74 4.52
C SER A 121 1.63 -4.25 5.75
N PHE A 122 1.95 -5.19 6.63
CA PHE A 122 2.71 -4.96 7.87
C PHE A 122 3.91 -5.91 7.97
N SER A 123 4.29 -6.52 6.85
CA SER A 123 5.45 -7.41 6.74
C SER A 123 6.37 -6.87 5.65
N ALA A 124 7.48 -6.27 6.07
CA ALA A 124 8.41 -5.57 5.22
C ALA A 124 9.78 -6.27 5.17
N THR A 125 10.46 -6.15 4.04
CA THR A 125 11.92 -6.27 3.99
C THR A 125 12.55 -4.89 4.11
N LYS A 126 13.77 -4.80 4.65
CA LYS A 126 14.52 -3.52 4.65
C LYS A 126 14.83 -3.12 3.22
N SER A 127 14.54 -1.88 2.85
CA SER A 127 14.82 -1.37 1.50
C SER A 127 16.30 -1.05 1.27
N GLY A 128 17.03 -0.72 2.35
CA GLY A 128 18.38 -0.14 2.26
C GLY A 128 18.38 1.32 1.80
N LEU A 129 17.20 1.90 1.58
CA LEU A 129 16.98 3.28 1.21
C LEU A 129 16.39 4.05 2.39
N VAL A 130 16.60 5.35 2.40
CA VAL A 130 15.98 6.26 3.35
C VAL A 130 15.79 7.61 2.68
N GLU A 131 14.63 8.21 2.90
CA GLU A 131 14.35 9.56 2.41
C GLU A 131 15.24 10.58 3.12
N LYS A 132 15.95 11.43 2.36
CA LYS A 132 16.98 12.31 2.94
C LYS A 132 16.40 13.42 3.81
N SER A 133 15.18 13.84 3.51
CA SER A 133 14.54 14.98 4.18
C SER A 133 14.12 14.66 5.62
N ASP A 134 13.73 13.41 5.91
CA ASP A 134 13.27 13.00 7.23
C ASP A 134 14.09 11.87 7.89
N ASN A 135 14.96 11.20 7.12
CA ASN A 135 15.75 10.04 7.54
C ASN A 135 14.91 8.88 8.14
N LEU A 136 13.61 8.78 7.79
CA LEU A 136 12.66 7.82 8.36
C LEU A 136 11.79 7.13 7.30
N SER A 137 11.50 7.80 6.19
CA SER A 137 10.61 7.30 5.14
C SER A 137 11.32 6.36 4.16
N HIS A 138 10.53 5.51 3.50
CA HIS A 138 10.95 4.55 2.46
C HIS A 138 11.99 3.51 2.90
N THR A 139 12.00 3.17 4.19
CA THR A 139 12.92 2.21 4.80
C THR A 139 12.48 0.75 4.66
N GLY A 140 11.20 0.51 4.33
CA GLY A 140 10.62 -0.83 4.18
C GLY A 140 9.99 -1.05 2.81
N ASN A 141 10.21 -2.23 2.24
CA ASN A 141 9.56 -2.71 1.02
C ASN A 141 8.43 -3.68 1.39
N TYR A 142 7.26 -3.46 0.82
CA TYR A 142 6.07 -4.27 1.00
C TYR A 142 5.55 -4.79 -0.33
N VAL A 143 4.89 -5.94 -0.31
CA VAL A 143 4.14 -6.45 -1.47
C VAL A 143 2.70 -6.67 -1.05
N ILE A 144 1.77 -6.13 -1.82
CA ILE A 144 0.36 -6.46 -1.74
C ILE A 144 -0.05 -7.15 -3.04
N SER A 145 -0.91 -8.16 -2.93
CA SER A 145 -1.30 -9.01 -4.05
C SER A 145 -2.82 -9.08 -4.14
N ARG A 146 -3.33 -9.10 -5.37
CA ARG A 146 -4.76 -9.36 -5.66
C ARG A 146 -4.90 -10.22 -6.90
N GLN A 147 -5.97 -11.00 -6.97
CA GLN A 147 -6.30 -11.73 -8.19
C GLN A 147 -6.75 -10.73 -9.26
N GLY A 148 -6.07 -10.76 -10.41
CA GLY A 148 -6.47 -10.08 -11.65
C GLY A 148 -7.31 -11.00 -12.54
N ILE A 149 -7.75 -10.45 -13.67
CA ILE A 149 -8.40 -11.24 -14.73
C ILE A 149 -7.36 -11.71 -15.74
N GLU A 150 -7.60 -12.85 -16.37
CA GLU A 150 -6.80 -13.27 -17.52
C GLU A 150 -6.74 -12.14 -18.55
N PRO A 151 -5.55 -11.75 -19.03
CA PRO A 151 -5.44 -10.85 -20.17
C PRO A 151 -6.29 -11.46 -21.29
N MET A 152 -7.34 -10.76 -21.72
CA MET A 152 -8.05 -11.18 -22.91
C MET A 152 -7.02 -11.23 -24.03
N GLU A 153 -6.76 -12.42 -24.59
CA GLU A 153 -6.02 -12.51 -25.83
C GLU A 153 -6.81 -11.68 -26.85
N LYS A 154 -6.33 -10.45 -27.12
CA LYS A 154 -6.79 -9.73 -28.30
C LYS A 154 -6.43 -10.64 -29.46
N LYS A 155 -7.44 -11.26 -30.07
CA LYS A 155 -7.29 -12.05 -31.28
C LYS A 155 -6.81 -11.11 -32.38
N VAL A 156 -5.51 -10.89 -32.45
CA VAL A 156 -4.89 -10.12 -33.53
C VAL A 156 -5.12 -10.95 -34.78
N PRO A 157 -5.71 -10.40 -35.86
CA PRO A 157 -5.88 -11.14 -37.10
C PRO A 157 -4.52 -11.69 -37.52
N GLU A 158 -4.43 -13.00 -37.67
CA GLU A 158 -3.17 -13.63 -38.05
C GLU A 158 -2.69 -13.05 -39.40
N PRO A 159 -1.37 -12.85 -39.58
CA PRO A 159 -0.80 -12.34 -40.82
C PRO A 159 -1.28 -13.09 -42.07
N SER A 160 -1.64 -14.37 -41.89
CA SER A 160 -2.24 -15.29 -42.86
C SER A 160 -3.46 -14.70 -43.58
N ILE A 161 -4.35 -14.02 -42.85
CA ILE A 161 -5.59 -13.45 -43.40
C ILE A 161 -5.26 -12.25 -44.30
N VAL A 162 -4.30 -11.41 -43.88
CA VAL A 162 -3.83 -10.26 -44.66
C VAL A 162 -3.09 -10.71 -45.91
N LEU A 163 -2.23 -11.73 -45.79
CA LEU A 163 -1.52 -12.32 -46.93
C LEU A 163 -2.48 -12.93 -47.95
N GLY A 164 -3.51 -13.64 -47.46
CA GLY A 164 -4.55 -14.24 -48.29
C GLY A 164 -5.33 -13.19 -49.09
N LEU A 165 -5.72 -12.07 -48.45
CA LEU A 165 -6.40 -10.96 -49.13
C LEU A 165 -5.52 -10.26 -50.17
N MET A 166 -4.22 -10.08 -49.89
CA MET A 166 -3.27 -9.52 -50.86
C MET A 166 -3.08 -10.42 -52.09
N ALA A 167 -2.96 -11.74 -51.87
CA ALA A 167 -2.84 -12.71 -52.96
C ALA A 167 -4.08 -12.70 -53.88
N LEU A 168 -5.28 -12.68 -53.29
CA LEU A 168 -6.54 -12.61 -54.04
C LEU A 168 -6.68 -11.30 -54.83
N GLY A 169 -6.34 -10.16 -54.23
CA GLY A 169 -6.35 -8.86 -54.91
C GLY A 169 -5.36 -8.78 -56.08
N GLY A 170 -4.17 -9.37 -55.93
CA GLY A 170 -3.17 -9.46 -56.99
C GLY A 170 -3.63 -10.31 -58.19
N LEU A 171 -4.28 -11.44 -57.92
CA LEU A 171 -4.85 -12.31 -58.97
C LEU A 171 -6.00 -11.63 -59.72
N ALA A 172 -6.88 -10.90 -59.01
CA ALA A 172 -7.97 -10.14 -59.62
C ALA A 172 -7.44 -9.04 -60.56
N LYS A 173 -6.46 -8.24 -60.12
CA LYS A 173 -5.80 -7.23 -60.99
C LYS A 173 -5.14 -7.86 -62.21
N ARG A 174 -4.51 -9.03 -62.08
CA ARG A 174 -3.86 -9.73 -63.19
C ARG A 174 -4.87 -10.25 -64.23
N LYS A 175 -6.07 -10.66 -63.80
CA LYS A 175 -7.15 -11.11 -64.69
C LYS A 175 -7.81 -9.96 -65.45
N LEU A 176 -7.98 -8.80 -64.83
CA LEU A 176 -8.50 -7.59 -65.48
C LEU A 176 -7.54 -7.01 -66.54
N ARG A 177 -6.22 -7.15 -66.36
CA ARG A 177 -5.21 -6.70 -67.34
C ARG A 177 -5.05 -7.59 -68.58
N ARG A 178 -5.68 -8.76 -68.61
CA ARG A 178 -5.60 -9.75 -69.71
C ARG A 178 -6.88 -9.81 -70.56
N ARG A 179 -7.79 -8.86 -70.39
CA ARG A 179 -8.92 -8.59 -71.28
C ARG A 179 -8.64 -7.30 -72.02
#